data_AF-A0A1D8A0Y5-F1
#
_entry.id   AF-A0A1D8A0Y5-F1
#
_cell.length_a   1.000
_cell.length_b   1.000
_cell.length_c   1.000
_cell.angle_alpha   90.00
_cell.angle_beta   90.00
_cell.angle_gamma   90.00
#
_symmetry.space_group_name_H-M   'P 1'
#
loop_
_entity.id
_entity.type
_entity.pdbx_description
1 polymer ?
#
loop_
_entity_poly.entity_id
_entity_poly.type
_entity_poly.pdbx_seq_one_letter_code
_entity_poly.pdbx_strand_id
1 'polypeptide(L)'
;MSDVKDAGPKLAGLVRAGDEQAEAIRVTDFIFQANDISNAYLVTTAEGDVMVNTGFMDNAERTKRLLAPHRTGPLAFVILTQSHADHYGGLPEFLEDGTQVIGGPGFNEALADMNGLQAFFGPRSRKLWGSTLKRGSTPKPPPNVVPDILVDRRLTLELGGRTFELISTPEGETVDSLTVWLPKEKIAFTGNVFGPVWLSMPFLNTLRGDKPRLVRNYLKSLETIRDLGAEIVITGHGEAIVGKDRIRADLDKLHAAVSYVRDYTLEGMKAGKDVHTLMREFAWPEGLEIGEFHGKASWAVKSIWREYSGWLHYEDGTTALYGVPRSSIDADLVELAGGAGNLARRAQEKLDGGAALEAVHLTDIALGAEPTNAEAIAVRKAAHEVLLAESGGRNLSETMWLRSELAEMEAKL
;
A
#
# COMPACT_ATOMS: atom_id res chain seq x y z
N MET A 1 -11.24 12.90 32.13
CA MET A 1 -9.89 12.33 31.93
C MET A 1 -10.03 10.83 31.96
N SER A 2 -10.32 10.23 30.80
CA SER A 2 -10.36 8.78 30.61
C SER A 2 -9.28 8.45 29.60
N ASP A 3 -8.42 7.50 29.95
CA ASP A 3 -7.34 6.94 29.15
C ASP A 3 -7.78 6.61 27.73
N VAL A 4 -7.50 7.52 26.79
CA VAL A 4 -7.30 7.13 25.39
C VAL A 4 -5.87 6.62 25.34
N LYS A 5 -5.70 5.32 25.58
CA LYS A 5 -4.48 4.62 25.16
C LYS A 5 -4.30 4.94 23.67
N ASP A 6 -3.14 5.48 23.36
CA ASP A 6 -2.64 5.75 22.01
C ASP A 6 -2.65 4.43 21.21
N ALA A 7 -3.79 4.10 20.63
CA ALA A 7 -3.93 2.98 19.73
C ALA A 7 -3.25 3.42 18.44
N GLY A 8 -1.98 3.03 18.29
CA GLY A 8 -1.19 3.33 17.10
C GLY A 8 -1.93 2.93 15.81
N PRO A 9 -1.49 3.43 14.64
CA PRO A 9 -2.23 3.26 13.40
C PRO A 9 -2.55 1.79 13.12
N LYS A 10 -3.79 1.45 12.74
CA LYS A 10 -4.26 0.06 12.55
C LYS A 10 -3.32 -0.80 11.69
N LEU A 11 -2.70 -0.23 10.66
CA LEU A 11 -1.78 -0.93 9.76
C LEU A 11 -0.38 -1.18 10.38
N ALA A 12 0.06 -0.43 11.39
CA ALA A 12 1.33 -0.68 12.08
C ALA A 12 1.29 -1.99 12.88
N GLY A 13 0.11 -2.34 13.41
CA GLY A 13 -0.13 -3.62 14.07
C GLY A 13 -0.03 -4.81 13.10
N LEU A 14 -0.33 -4.62 11.81
CA LEU A 14 -0.27 -5.69 10.81
C LEU A 14 1.17 -6.16 10.55
N VAL A 15 2.14 -5.24 10.50
CA VAL A 15 3.56 -5.57 10.28
C VAL A 15 4.12 -6.54 11.34
N ARG A 16 3.55 -6.54 12.55
CA ARG A 16 3.97 -7.39 13.67
C ARG A 16 2.90 -8.39 14.13
N ALA A 17 1.83 -8.56 13.36
CA ALA A 17 0.69 -9.38 13.75
C ALA A 17 1.05 -10.85 14.06
N GLY A 18 2.13 -11.35 13.44
CA GLY A 18 2.61 -12.72 13.63
C GLY A 18 3.72 -12.89 14.67
N ASP A 19 4.24 -11.83 15.29
CA ASP A 19 5.44 -11.92 16.15
C ASP A 19 5.21 -12.82 17.39
N GLU A 20 4.00 -12.84 17.93
CA GLU A 20 3.62 -13.61 19.13
C GLU A 20 2.76 -14.85 18.82
N GLN A 21 2.52 -15.16 17.54
CA GLN A 21 1.67 -16.30 17.16
C GLN A 21 2.37 -17.63 17.47
N ALA A 22 1.74 -18.45 18.30
CA ALA A 22 2.23 -19.78 18.68
C ALA A 22 1.62 -20.94 17.88
N GLU A 23 0.41 -20.77 17.36
CA GLU A 23 -0.33 -21.78 16.59
C GLU A 23 -0.98 -21.14 15.34
N ALA A 24 -1.14 -21.91 14.26
CA ALA A 24 -1.86 -21.43 13.09
C ALA A 24 -3.35 -21.20 13.42
N ILE A 25 -3.93 -20.16 12.83
CA ILE A 25 -5.35 -19.85 12.97
C ILE A 25 -6.12 -20.76 12.01
N ARG A 26 -7.04 -21.55 12.55
CA ARG A 26 -7.97 -22.34 11.74
C ARG A 26 -9.07 -21.42 11.21
N VAL A 27 -9.09 -21.17 9.90
CA VAL A 27 -10.12 -20.35 9.23
C VAL A 27 -11.33 -21.22 8.88
N THR A 28 -11.08 -22.43 8.38
CA THR A 28 -12.07 -23.50 8.18
C THR A 28 -11.44 -24.84 8.56
N ASP A 29 -12.16 -25.95 8.41
CA ASP A 29 -11.61 -27.28 8.70
C ASP A 29 -10.40 -27.66 7.82
N PHE A 30 -10.21 -26.98 6.69
CA PHE A 30 -9.18 -27.26 5.69
C PHE A 30 -8.35 -26.02 5.30
N ILE A 31 -8.53 -24.87 5.96
CA ILE A 31 -7.75 -23.65 5.71
C ILE A 31 -7.10 -23.18 7.02
N PHE A 32 -5.78 -23.05 7.01
CA PHE A 32 -4.97 -22.64 8.15
C PHE A 32 -4.14 -21.41 7.79
N GLN A 33 -4.15 -20.42 8.66
CA GLN A 33 -3.52 -19.12 8.47
C GLN A 33 -2.34 -18.94 9.44
N ALA A 34 -1.20 -18.52 8.88
CA ALA A 34 -0.08 -17.97 9.64
C ALA A 34 -0.03 -16.46 9.41
N ASN A 35 -0.10 -15.69 10.50
CA ASN A 35 0.04 -14.25 10.47
C ASN A 35 1.48 -13.86 10.16
N ASP A 36 1.64 -12.87 9.29
CA ASP A 36 2.92 -12.30 8.88
C ASP A 36 2.67 -10.84 8.45
N ILE A 37 3.64 -10.18 7.81
CA ILE A 37 3.39 -8.86 7.19
C ILE A 37 2.22 -8.98 6.22
N SER A 38 2.30 -9.90 5.25
CA SER A 38 1.12 -10.45 4.57
C SER A 38 1.03 -11.93 4.91
N ASN A 39 -0.13 -12.37 5.37
CA ASN A 39 -0.37 -13.72 5.86
C ASN A 39 -0.09 -14.80 4.79
N ALA A 40 0.26 -15.99 5.27
CA ALA A 40 0.38 -17.20 4.46
C ALA A 40 -0.72 -18.19 4.84
N TYR A 41 -1.22 -18.92 3.85
CA TYR A 41 -2.37 -19.81 4.01
C TYR A 41 -2.07 -21.21 3.49
N LEU A 42 -2.30 -22.23 4.32
CA LEU A 42 -2.31 -23.63 3.92
C LEU A 42 -3.75 -24.07 3.67
N VAL A 43 -4.01 -24.60 2.48
CA VAL A 43 -5.28 -25.22 2.09
C VAL A 43 -5.06 -26.72 1.89
N THR A 44 -5.69 -27.54 2.71
CA THR A 44 -5.52 -28.99 2.69
C THR A 44 -6.55 -29.67 1.78
N THR A 45 -6.15 -30.77 1.13
CA THR A 45 -7.01 -31.58 0.27
C THR A 45 -6.73 -33.08 0.48
N ALA A 46 -7.51 -33.96 -0.16
CA ALA A 46 -7.31 -35.40 -0.04
C ALA A 46 -6.04 -35.92 -0.77
N GLU A 47 -5.45 -35.15 -1.69
CA GLU A 47 -4.35 -35.60 -2.57
C GLU A 47 -3.10 -34.70 -2.47
N GLY A 48 -3.05 -33.81 -1.49
CA GLY A 48 -1.94 -32.87 -1.29
C GLY A 48 -2.42 -31.52 -0.76
N ASP A 49 -1.47 -30.64 -0.50
CA ASP A 49 -1.74 -29.31 0.04
C ASP A 49 -1.51 -28.22 -1.03
N VAL A 50 -2.11 -27.06 -0.81
CA VAL A 50 -1.91 -25.83 -1.59
C VAL A 50 -1.55 -24.69 -0.64
N MET A 51 -0.48 -23.97 -0.95
CA MET A 51 -0.16 -22.71 -0.26
C MET A 51 -0.72 -21.54 -1.07
N VAL A 52 -1.34 -20.58 -0.39
CA VAL A 52 -1.66 -19.26 -0.94
C VAL A 52 -0.81 -18.23 -0.19
N ASN A 53 0.13 -17.62 -0.90
CA ASN A 53 1.24 -16.82 -0.37
C ASN A 53 2.14 -17.60 0.62
N THR A 54 3.33 -17.05 0.91
CA THR A 54 4.36 -17.69 1.75
C THR A 54 4.94 -16.76 2.82
N GLY A 55 4.37 -15.56 2.97
CA GLY A 55 4.79 -14.59 3.97
C GLY A 55 6.11 -13.89 3.63
N PHE A 56 6.67 -13.19 4.63
CA PHE A 56 7.91 -12.44 4.48
C PHE A 56 9.13 -13.33 4.77
N MET A 57 10.24 -13.11 4.04
CA MET A 57 11.44 -13.97 4.09
C MET A 57 12.09 -14.07 5.48
N ASP A 58 11.96 -13.04 6.32
CA ASP A 58 12.50 -13.05 7.68
C ASP A 58 11.68 -13.96 8.62
N ASN A 59 10.44 -14.26 8.25
CA ASN A 59 9.47 -14.97 9.05
C ASN A 59 9.17 -16.39 8.54
N ALA A 60 9.71 -16.77 7.38
CA ALA A 60 9.42 -18.02 6.67
C ALA A 60 9.50 -19.28 7.54
N GLU A 61 10.53 -19.41 8.37
CA GLU A 61 10.72 -20.55 9.30
C GLU A 61 9.61 -20.63 10.37
N ARG A 62 9.16 -19.48 10.88
CA ARG A 62 8.02 -19.43 11.81
C ARG A 62 6.76 -19.86 11.09
N THR A 63 6.51 -19.30 9.93
CA THR A 63 5.34 -19.61 9.09
C THR A 63 5.28 -21.10 8.77
N LYS A 64 6.39 -21.71 8.33
CA LYS A 64 6.49 -23.16 8.07
C LYS A 64 6.19 -23.99 9.31
N ARG A 65 6.74 -23.62 10.47
CA ARG A 65 6.50 -24.31 11.75
C ARG A 65 5.05 -24.26 12.19
N LEU A 66 4.38 -23.12 12.03
CA LEU A 66 2.97 -22.94 12.41
C LEU A 66 2.05 -23.81 11.55
N LEU A 67 2.36 -23.95 10.26
CA LEU A 67 1.53 -24.68 9.30
C LEU A 67 1.84 -26.19 9.24
N ALA A 68 3.06 -26.61 9.61
CA ALA A 68 3.49 -28.02 9.54
C ALA A 68 2.55 -29.02 10.24
N PRO A 69 1.99 -28.76 11.45
CA PRO A 69 1.07 -29.68 12.12
C PRO A 69 -0.25 -29.91 11.38
N HIS A 70 -0.59 -29.06 10.42
CA HIS A 70 -1.86 -29.09 9.70
C HIS A 70 -1.75 -29.68 8.28
N ARG A 71 -0.54 -29.97 7.83
CA ARG A 71 -0.30 -30.55 6.50
C ARG A 71 -0.91 -31.93 6.37
N THR A 72 -1.44 -32.23 5.19
CA THR A 72 -2.07 -33.51 4.88
C THR A 72 -1.33 -34.31 3.81
N GLY A 73 -0.41 -33.68 3.08
CA GLY A 73 0.39 -34.34 2.06
C GLY A 73 1.46 -33.45 1.44
N PRO A 74 2.07 -33.88 0.33
CA PRO A 74 3.01 -33.07 -0.45
C PRO A 74 2.38 -31.74 -0.89
N LEU A 75 3.21 -30.72 -1.02
CA LEU A 75 2.76 -29.41 -1.49
C LEU A 75 2.72 -29.40 -3.02
N ALA A 76 1.53 -29.52 -3.60
CA ALA A 76 1.34 -29.57 -5.04
C ALA A 76 1.50 -28.19 -5.69
N PHE A 77 0.91 -27.16 -5.06
CA PHE A 77 0.88 -25.81 -5.60
C PHE A 77 1.25 -24.75 -4.56
N VAL A 78 2.00 -23.74 -4.99
CA VAL A 78 2.13 -22.46 -4.29
C VAL A 78 1.57 -21.37 -5.19
N ILE A 79 0.47 -20.76 -4.79
CA ILE A 79 -0.19 -19.68 -5.53
C ILE A 79 0.20 -18.35 -4.89
N LEU A 80 0.88 -17.50 -5.65
CA LEU A 80 1.29 -16.17 -5.24
C LEU A 80 0.27 -15.16 -5.74
N THR A 81 -0.40 -14.50 -4.80
CA THR A 81 -1.46 -13.53 -5.14
C THR A 81 -0.91 -12.23 -5.73
N GLN A 82 0.38 -11.94 -5.58
CA GLN A 82 1.05 -10.74 -6.10
C GLN A 82 2.58 -10.79 -5.93
N SER A 83 3.30 -9.99 -6.71
CA SER A 83 4.77 -9.86 -6.68
C SER A 83 5.32 -8.90 -5.60
N HIS A 84 4.69 -8.83 -4.43
CA HIS A 84 5.26 -8.12 -3.27
C HIS A 84 5.97 -9.11 -2.33
N ALA A 85 7.12 -8.69 -1.78
CA ALA A 85 8.04 -9.58 -1.07
C ALA A 85 7.47 -10.18 0.23
N ASP A 86 6.44 -9.59 0.80
CA ASP A 86 5.66 -10.12 1.92
C ASP A 86 4.65 -11.19 1.53
N HIS A 87 4.42 -11.41 0.23
CA HIS A 87 3.56 -12.49 -0.28
C HIS A 87 4.35 -13.71 -0.77
N TYR A 88 5.56 -13.52 -1.28
CA TYR A 88 6.38 -14.61 -1.84
C TYR A 88 7.69 -14.84 -1.08
N GLY A 89 8.06 -13.98 -0.13
CA GLY A 89 9.40 -13.93 0.46
C GLY A 89 9.81 -15.23 1.15
N GLY A 90 8.85 -15.96 1.71
CA GLY A 90 9.09 -17.27 2.32
C GLY A 90 9.14 -18.44 1.35
N LEU A 91 8.94 -18.24 0.03
CA LEU A 91 8.81 -19.30 -0.96
C LEU A 91 9.90 -20.38 -0.90
N PRO A 92 11.21 -20.05 -0.77
CA PRO A 92 12.26 -21.07 -0.72
C PRO A 92 12.06 -22.13 0.37
N GLU A 93 11.39 -21.80 1.47
CA GLU A 93 11.14 -22.75 2.56
C GLU A 93 10.01 -23.74 2.28
N PHE A 94 9.16 -23.47 1.28
CA PHE A 94 8.00 -24.28 0.96
C PHE A 94 8.16 -25.10 -0.33
N LEU A 95 9.23 -24.90 -1.11
CA LEU A 95 9.43 -25.65 -2.34
C LEU A 95 9.82 -27.11 -2.05
N GLU A 96 9.02 -28.03 -2.60
CA GLU A 96 9.26 -29.48 -2.58
C GLU A 96 9.43 -30.01 -4.02
N ASP A 97 9.93 -31.24 -4.15
CA ASP A 97 10.02 -31.89 -5.45
C ASP A 97 8.61 -32.01 -6.07
N GLY A 98 8.41 -31.37 -7.22
CA GLY A 98 7.14 -31.37 -7.95
C GLY A 98 6.16 -30.26 -7.55
N THR A 99 6.49 -29.39 -6.59
CA THR A 99 5.69 -28.19 -6.31
C THR A 99 5.69 -27.24 -7.51
N GLN A 100 4.51 -26.84 -7.99
CA GLN A 100 4.38 -25.81 -9.02
C GLN A 100 4.04 -24.45 -8.41
N VAL A 101 4.80 -23.43 -8.78
CA VAL A 101 4.59 -22.04 -8.38
C VAL A 101 3.74 -21.32 -9.43
N ILE A 102 2.69 -20.63 -9.00
CA ILE A 102 1.74 -19.96 -9.87
C ILE A 102 1.64 -18.48 -9.50
N GLY A 103 1.69 -17.60 -10.49
CA GLY A 103 1.55 -16.15 -10.33
C GLY A 103 0.57 -15.54 -11.32
N GLY A 104 0.21 -14.27 -11.08
CA GLY A 104 -0.63 -13.49 -11.98
C GLY A 104 0.10 -12.97 -13.21
N PRO A 105 -0.62 -12.34 -14.15
CA PRO A 105 -0.01 -11.79 -15.34
C PRO A 105 0.88 -10.59 -14.97
N GLY A 106 2.10 -10.54 -15.50
CA GLY A 106 3.03 -9.45 -15.22
C GLY A 106 3.84 -9.60 -13.93
N PHE A 107 3.68 -10.70 -13.17
CA PHE A 107 4.45 -10.98 -11.95
C PHE A 107 5.96 -10.81 -12.17
N ASN A 108 6.50 -11.41 -13.24
CA ASN A 108 7.92 -11.33 -13.56
C ASN A 108 8.37 -9.91 -13.93
N GLU A 109 7.54 -9.13 -14.62
CA GLU A 109 7.86 -7.75 -15.00
C GLU A 109 7.88 -6.84 -13.77
N ALA A 110 6.83 -6.92 -12.94
CA ALA A 110 6.74 -6.13 -11.71
C ALA A 110 7.89 -6.45 -10.74
N LEU A 111 8.21 -7.75 -10.57
CA LEU A 111 9.34 -8.17 -9.76
C LEU A 111 10.69 -7.70 -10.34
N ALA A 112 10.88 -7.80 -11.66
CA ALA A 112 12.10 -7.35 -12.32
C ALA A 112 12.31 -5.84 -12.17
N ASP A 113 11.26 -5.03 -12.32
CA ASP A 113 11.33 -3.58 -12.11
C ASP A 113 11.71 -3.25 -10.67
N MET A 114 11.07 -3.91 -9.70
CA MET A 114 11.37 -3.69 -8.29
C MET A 114 12.81 -4.05 -7.93
N ASN A 115 13.30 -5.19 -8.43
CA ASN A 115 14.68 -5.62 -8.21
C ASN A 115 15.69 -4.73 -8.93
N GLY A 116 15.42 -4.37 -10.20
CA GLY A 116 16.31 -3.55 -11.02
C GLY A 116 16.41 -2.09 -10.54
N LEU A 117 15.35 -1.57 -9.91
CA LEU A 117 15.27 -0.22 -9.38
C LEU A 117 15.47 -0.17 -7.86
N GLN A 118 16.07 -1.20 -7.25
CA GLN A 118 16.18 -1.28 -5.79
C GLN A 118 17.01 -0.14 -5.18
N ALA A 119 18.02 0.38 -5.89
CA ALA A 119 18.77 1.56 -5.45
C ALA A 119 17.90 2.83 -5.37
N PHE A 120 16.83 2.89 -6.17
CA PHE A 120 15.85 3.97 -6.18
C PHE A 120 14.73 3.75 -5.14
N PHE A 121 14.14 2.55 -5.10
CA PHE A 121 13.02 2.26 -4.19
C PHE A 121 13.46 2.00 -2.75
N GLY A 122 14.63 1.41 -2.52
CA GLY A 122 15.13 1.05 -1.18
C GLY A 122 15.14 2.20 -0.17
N PRO A 123 15.73 3.37 -0.47
CA PRO A 123 15.68 4.53 0.42
C PRO A 123 14.25 5.03 0.68
N ARG A 124 13.39 4.99 -0.33
CA ARG A 124 11.97 5.41 -0.21
C ARG A 124 11.17 4.45 0.66
N SER A 125 11.37 3.14 0.51
CA SER A 125 10.80 2.13 1.40
C SER A 125 11.26 2.35 2.84
N ARG A 126 12.55 2.62 3.04
CA ARG A 126 13.13 2.84 4.37
C ARG A 126 12.55 4.08 5.05
N LYS A 127 12.30 5.15 4.29
CA LYS A 127 11.64 6.36 4.79
C LYS A 127 10.25 6.08 5.35
N LEU A 128 9.50 5.17 4.72
CA LEU A 128 8.13 4.84 5.14
C LEU A 128 8.07 3.71 6.18
N TRP A 129 8.96 2.73 6.12
CA TRP A 129 8.83 1.47 6.87
C TRP A 129 10.04 1.15 7.76
N GLY A 130 11.11 1.94 7.70
CA GLY A 130 12.34 1.66 8.45
C GLY A 130 12.14 1.61 9.97
N SER A 131 11.22 2.41 10.50
CA SER A 131 10.88 2.46 11.93
C SER A 131 9.97 1.32 12.39
N THR A 132 9.26 0.65 11.48
CA THR A 132 8.37 -0.48 11.82
C THR A 132 9.15 -1.78 11.96
N LEU A 133 10.29 -1.89 11.28
CA LEU A 133 11.23 -3.01 11.39
C LEU A 133 11.83 -3.13 12.80
N LYS A 134 12.35 -4.31 13.14
CA LYS A 134 13.08 -4.51 14.41
C LYS A 134 14.33 -3.63 14.39
N ARG A 135 14.56 -2.89 15.49
CA ARG A 135 15.66 -1.91 15.57
C ARG A 135 17.00 -2.64 15.35
N GLY A 136 17.74 -2.24 14.31
CA GLY A 136 19.05 -2.80 13.97
C GLY A 136 19.04 -4.03 13.07
N SER A 137 17.87 -4.50 12.61
CA SER A 137 17.81 -5.57 11.60
C SER A 137 17.71 -5.01 10.18
N THR A 138 18.61 -5.43 9.30
CA THR A 138 18.40 -5.32 7.86
C THR A 138 17.63 -6.57 7.41
N PRO A 139 16.46 -6.43 6.77
CA PRO A 139 15.73 -7.59 6.26
C PRO A 139 16.60 -8.41 5.31
N LYS A 140 16.40 -9.74 5.27
CA LYS A 140 17.05 -10.57 4.26
C LYS A 140 16.68 -10.06 2.85
N PRO A 141 17.58 -10.19 1.86
CA PRO A 141 17.21 -9.87 0.49
C PRO A 141 16.03 -10.76 0.06
N PRO A 142 15.04 -10.20 -0.67
CA PRO A 142 13.96 -11.01 -1.21
C PRO A 142 14.52 -12.07 -2.17
N PRO A 143 13.96 -13.29 -2.15
CA PRO A 143 14.37 -14.31 -3.10
C PRO A 143 14.01 -13.91 -4.53
N ASN A 144 14.79 -14.37 -5.51
CA ASN A 144 14.36 -14.30 -6.89
C ASN A 144 13.33 -15.39 -7.14
N VAL A 145 12.17 -15.02 -7.69
CA VAL A 145 11.05 -15.93 -7.92
C VAL A 145 10.65 -15.86 -9.38
N VAL A 146 10.49 -17.03 -9.99
CA VAL A 146 9.91 -17.16 -11.33
C VAL A 146 8.79 -18.19 -11.21
N PRO A 147 7.52 -17.81 -11.28
CA PRO A 147 6.43 -18.77 -11.31
C PRO A 147 6.55 -19.71 -12.51
N ASP A 148 6.27 -21.00 -12.29
CA ASP A 148 6.20 -22.01 -13.35
C ASP A 148 5.01 -21.75 -14.28
N ILE A 149 3.94 -21.17 -13.74
CA ILE A 149 2.71 -20.84 -14.47
C ILE A 149 2.34 -19.38 -14.20
N LEU A 150 2.10 -18.64 -15.28
CA LEU A 150 1.50 -17.31 -15.24
C LEU A 150 0.06 -17.38 -15.76
N VAL A 151 -0.88 -16.95 -14.92
CA VAL A 151 -2.31 -16.98 -15.25
C VAL A 151 -2.69 -15.67 -15.93
N ASP A 152 -2.85 -15.68 -17.25
CA ASP A 152 -3.23 -14.47 -18.01
C ASP A 152 -4.63 -13.93 -17.62
N ARG A 153 -5.65 -14.80 -17.70
CA ARG A 153 -7.04 -14.43 -17.37
C ARG A 153 -7.64 -15.32 -16.29
N ARG A 154 -7.67 -16.62 -16.55
CA ARG A 154 -8.24 -17.61 -15.65
C ARG A 154 -7.59 -18.98 -15.85
N LEU A 155 -7.37 -19.69 -14.75
CA LEU A 155 -6.91 -21.08 -14.73
C LEU A 155 -7.74 -21.85 -13.70
N THR A 156 -8.15 -23.06 -14.01
CA THR A 156 -8.85 -23.93 -13.06
C THR A 156 -7.96 -25.14 -12.76
N LEU A 157 -7.77 -25.40 -11.47
CA LEU A 157 -7.03 -26.55 -10.95
C LEU A 157 -7.99 -27.43 -10.14
N GLU A 158 -7.74 -28.72 -10.15
CA GLU A 158 -8.43 -29.70 -9.30
C GLU A 158 -7.36 -30.44 -8.49
N LEU A 159 -7.56 -30.55 -7.17
CA LEU A 159 -6.70 -31.32 -6.30
C LEU A 159 -7.52 -31.93 -5.16
N GLY A 160 -7.47 -33.25 -5.00
CA GLY A 160 -8.15 -33.93 -3.89
C GLY A 160 -9.65 -33.64 -3.81
N GLY A 161 -10.32 -33.49 -4.96
CA GLY A 161 -11.76 -33.20 -5.09
C GLY A 161 -12.15 -31.72 -4.95
N ARG A 162 -11.18 -30.82 -4.72
CA ARG A 162 -11.39 -29.38 -4.59
C ARG A 162 -10.99 -28.65 -5.87
N THR A 163 -11.87 -27.76 -6.30
CA THR A 163 -11.68 -26.86 -7.45
C THR A 163 -11.07 -25.54 -6.99
N PHE A 164 -10.01 -25.10 -7.64
CA PHE A 164 -9.41 -23.78 -7.46
C PHE A 164 -9.48 -23.02 -8.78
N GLU A 165 -10.20 -21.90 -8.80
CA GLU A 165 -10.25 -20.99 -9.95
C GLU A 165 -9.35 -19.80 -9.68
N LEU A 166 -8.24 -19.73 -10.39
CA LEU A 166 -7.30 -18.61 -10.32
C LEU A 166 -7.73 -17.56 -11.33
N ILE A 167 -8.02 -16.35 -10.88
CA ILE A 167 -8.63 -15.29 -11.68
C ILE A 167 -7.72 -14.06 -11.61
N SER A 168 -7.27 -13.58 -12.76
CA SER A 168 -6.53 -12.33 -12.85
C SER A 168 -7.44 -11.17 -12.44
N THR A 169 -7.02 -10.45 -11.40
CA THR A 169 -7.75 -9.32 -10.81
C THR A 169 -6.75 -8.19 -10.60
N PRO A 170 -6.23 -7.59 -11.70
CA PRO A 170 -5.11 -6.68 -11.63
C PRO A 170 -5.52 -5.37 -10.95
N GLU A 171 -4.51 -4.54 -10.65
CA GLU A 171 -4.66 -3.12 -10.32
C GLU A 171 -5.22 -2.87 -8.92
N GLY A 172 -4.98 -3.82 -8.01
CA GLY A 172 -5.14 -3.67 -6.58
C GLY A 172 -3.95 -2.95 -5.94
N GLU A 173 -3.27 -3.62 -5.00
CA GLU A 173 -1.99 -3.13 -4.51
C GLU A 173 -0.85 -3.26 -5.53
N THR A 174 -1.01 -4.08 -6.57
CA THR A 174 -0.05 -4.23 -7.67
C THR A 174 -0.79 -4.48 -9.00
N VAL A 175 -0.05 -4.42 -10.11
CA VAL A 175 -0.58 -4.66 -11.46
C VAL A 175 -0.83 -6.14 -11.76
N ASP A 176 -0.18 -7.06 -11.04
CA ASP A 176 -0.17 -8.52 -11.30
C ASP A 176 -1.05 -9.34 -10.35
N SER A 177 -1.97 -8.70 -9.63
CA SER A 177 -2.78 -9.36 -8.60
C SER A 177 -3.62 -10.55 -9.13
N LEU A 178 -3.63 -11.64 -8.37
CA LEU A 178 -4.32 -12.90 -8.68
C LEU A 178 -5.24 -13.31 -7.51
N THR A 179 -6.52 -13.54 -7.81
CA THR A 179 -7.52 -14.05 -6.86
C THR A 179 -7.64 -15.57 -6.99
N VAL A 180 -7.75 -16.28 -5.86
CA VAL A 180 -8.04 -17.73 -5.81
C VAL A 180 -9.47 -17.94 -5.32
N TRP A 181 -10.29 -18.59 -6.12
CA TRP A 181 -11.70 -18.83 -5.83
C TRP A 181 -12.01 -20.32 -5.70
N LEU A 182 -12.67 -20.70 -4.61
CA LEU A 182 -13.15 -22.05 -4.33
C LEU A 182 -14.68 -22.07 -4.52
N PRO A 183 -15.18 -22.46 -5.71
CA PRO A 183 -16.58 -22.24 -6.09
C PRO A 183 -17.60 -23.07 -5.31
N LYS A 184 -17.20 -24.27 -4.83
CA LYS A 184 -18.06 -25.16 -4.04
C LYS A 184 -18.23 -24.64 -2.62
N GLU A 185 -17.15 -24.15 -2.02
CA GLU A 185 -17.09 -23.66 -0.64
C GLU A 185 -17.42 -22.18 -0.50
N LYS A 186 -17.49 -21.47 -1.63
CA LYS A 186 -17.72 -20.03 -1.69
C LYS A 186 -16.66 -19.20 -0.95
N ILE A 187 -15.40 -19.57 -1.10
CA ILE A 187 -14.26 -18.90 -0.44
C ILE A 187 -13.35 -18.23 -1.47
N ALA A 188 -13.03 -16.95 -1.30
CA ALA A 188 -12.10 -16.22 -2.15
C ALA A 188 -10.87 -15.75 -1.37
N PHE A 189 -9.67 -16.10 -1.84
CA PHE A 189 -8.43 -15.44 -1.44
C PHE A 189 -8.13 -14.31 -2.41
N THR A 190 -8.08 -13.07 -1.93
CA THR A 190 -8.00 -11.88 -2.79
C THR A 190 -6.63 -11.20 -2.74
N GLY A 191 -5.68 -11.71 -1.95
CA GLY A 191 -4.44 -10.99 -1.64
C GLY A 191 -4.75 -9.56 -1.19
N ASN A 192 -4.02 -8.58 -1.74
CA ASN A 192 -4.27 -7.16 -1.49
C ASN A 192 -4.96 -6.48 -2.69
N VAL A 193 -5.86 -7.18 -3.40
CA VAL A 193 -6.67 -6.54 -4.46
C VAL A 193 -7.41 -5.31 -3.94
N PHE A 194 -7.90 -5.34 -2.69
CA PHE A 194 -8.56 -4.20 -2.06
C PHE A 194 -7.63 -3.29 -1.25
N GLY A 195 -6.31 -3.53 -1.31
CA GLY A 195 -5.32 -2.97 -0.41
C GLY A 195 -5.13 -3.80 0.87
N PRO A 196 -4.18 -3.41 1.74
CA PRO A 196 -3.82 -4.16 2.94
C PRO A 196 -4.82 -4.04 4.09
N VAL A 197 -5.86 -3.19 3.95
CA VAL A 197 -6.91 -3.00 4.97
C VAL A 197 -8.27 -3.05 4.31
N TRP A 198 -9.12 -3.97 4.77
CA TRP A 198 -10.49 -4.12 4.28
C TRP A 198 -11.32 -2.84 4.45
N LEU A 199 -12.16 -2.53 3.47
CA LEU A 199 -13.02 -1.34 3.45
C LEU A 199 -12.23 -0.03 3.68
N SER A 200 -11.07 0.08 3.06
CA SER A 200 -10.22 1.28 3.05
C SER A 200 -9.97 1.74 1.62
N MET A 201 -9.74 3.05 1.44
CA MET A 201 -9.38 3.62 0.15
C MET A 201 -8.11 2.94 -0.38
N PRO A 202 -8.12 2.37 -1.61
CA PRO A 202 -6.94 1.75 -2.19
C PRO A 202 -5.85 2.79 -2.45
N PHE A 203 -4.61 2.36 -2.34
CA PHE A 203 -3.47 3.21 -2.66
C PHE A 203 -3.14 3.09 -4.15
N LEU A 204 -3.81 3.89 -4.99
CA LEU A 204 -3.65 3.81 -6.46
C LEU A 204 -2.23 4.22 -6.94
N ASN A 205 -1.44 4.88 -6.11
CA ASN A 205 0.00 5.05 -6.31
C ASN A 205 0.70 5.31 -4.97
N THR A 206 1.43 4.33 -4.43
CA THR A 206 2.04 4.42 -3.08
C THR A 206 3.07 5.55 -2.95
N LEU A 207 3.23 6.12 -1.75
CA LEU A 207 4.24 7.16 -1.45
C LEU A 207 5.67 6.71 -1.73
N ARG A 208 5.94 5.39 -1.70
CA ARG A 208 7.26 4.83 -2.07
C ARG A 208 7.59 5.09 -3.55
N GLY A 209 6.57 5.34 -4.37
CA GLY A 209 6.63 5.24 -5.81
C GLY A 209 6.39 3.80 -6.26
N ASP A 210 5.60 3.65 -7.32
CA ASP A 210 5.33 2.42 -8.04
C ASP A 210 4.66 2.77 -9.39
N LYS A 211 4.42 1.78 -10.24
CA LYS A 211 3.54 1.96 -11.41
C LYS A 211 2.14 2.41 -10.91
N PRO A 212 1.50 3.42 -11.55
CA PRO A 212 0.14 3.81 -11.21
C PRO A 212 -0.83 2.65 -11.40
N ARG A 213 -1.78 2.48 -10.47
CA ARG A 213 -2.90 1.55 -10.63
C ARG A 213 -4.10 2.27 -11.23
N LEU A 214 -4.60 1.76 -12.35
CA LEU A 214 -5.68 2.38 -13.10
C LEU A 214 -7.03 2.16 -12.41
N VAL A 215 -7.72 3.25 -12.07
CA VAL A 215 -8.93 3.18 -11.23
C VAL A 215 -10.05 2.37 -11.87
N ARG A 216 -10.17 2.41 -13.20
CA ARG A 216 -11.18 1.63 -13.93
C ARG A 216 -10.89 0.14 -13.91
N ASN A 217 -9.62 -0.26 -13.92
CA ASN A 217 -9.25 -1.67 -13.86
C ASN A 217 -9.44 -2.21 -12.44
N TYR A 218 -9.07 -1.43 -11.43
CA TYR A 218 -9.39 -1.72 -10.02
C TYR A 218 -10.88 -2.00 -9.82
N LEU A 219 -11.75 -1.11 -10.34
CA LEU A 219 -13.21 -1.28 -10.21
C LEU A 219 -13.72 -2.56 -10.90
N LYS A 220 -13.16 -2.93 -12.07
CA LYS A 220 -13.49 -4.20 -12.74
C LYS A 220 -13.04 -5.42 -11.93
N SER A 221 -11.87 -5.36 -11.31
CA SER A 221 -11.37 -6.41 -10.41
C SER A 221 -12.28 -6.56 -9.20
N LEU A 222 -12.73 -5.45 -8.62
CA LEU A 222 -13.72 -5.43 -7.55
C LEU A 222 -15.05 -6.05 -8.01
N GLU A 223 -15.59 -5.64 -9.15
CA GLU A 223 -16.81 -6.23 -9.73
C GLU A 223 -16.68 -7.74 -9.94
N THR A 224 -15.54 -8.19 -10.48
CA THR A 224 -15.24 -9.61 -10.68
C THR A 224 -15.35 -10.40 -9.38
N ILE A 225 -14.71 -9.93 -8.30
CA ILE A 225 -14.74 -10.60 -6.98
C ILE A 225 -16.15 -10.53 -6.38
N ARG A 226 -16.81 -9.39 -6.52
CA ARG A 226 -18.17 -9.17 -6.01
C ARG A 226 -19.18 -10.13 -6.64
N ASP A 227 -19.01 -10.46 -7.91
CA ASP A 227 -19.91 -11.34 -8.65
C ASP A 227 -19.68 -12.84 -8.34
N LEU A 228 -18.57 -13.20 -7.68
CA LEU A 228 -18.35 -14.57 -7.18
C LEU A 228 -19.36 -14.97 -6.10
N GLY A 229 -19.89 -13.99 -5.35
CA GLY A 229 -20.84 -14.23 -4.26
C GLY A 229 -20.24 -15.03 -3.12
N ALA A 230 -19.01 -14.70 -2.72
CA ALA A 230 -18.28 -15.35 -1.64
C ALA A 230 -19.01 -15.28 -0.28
N GLU A 231 -18.92 -16.35 0.50
CA GLU A 231 -19.38 -16.43 1.88
C GLU A 231 -18.23 -16.18 2.87
N ILE A 232 -16.99 -16.42 2.43
CA ILE A 232 -15.76 -16.06 3.14
C ILE A 232 -14.80 -15.38 2.16
N VAL A 233 -14.28 -14.22 2.52
CA VAL A 233 -13.17 -13.55 1.82
C VAL A 233 -11.95 -13.51 2.73
N ILE A 234 -10.83 -14.01 2.21
CA ILE A 234 -9.54 -14.05 2.88
C ILE A 234 -8.61 -13.08 2.14
N THR A 235 -8.15 -12.03 2.81
CA THR A 235 -7.27 -11.02 2.20
C THR A 235 -5.80 -11.33 2.47
N GLY A 236 -4.85 -10.50 2.05
CA GLY A 236 -3.45 -10.67 2.44
C GLY A 236 -3.16 -10.33 3.90
N HIS A 237 -4.09 -9.69 4.63
CA HIS A 237 -3.86 -9.19 5.99
C HIS A 237 -5.04 -9.48 6.92
N GLY A 238 -4.76 -9.56 8.22
CA GLY A 238 -5.81 -9.63 9.26
C GLY A 238 -6.64 -10.92 9.23
N GLU A 239 -7.86 -10.84 9.76
CA GLU A 239 -8.79 -11.96 9.84
C GLU A 239 -9.66 -12.10 8.59
N ALA A 240 -10.15 -13.31 8.32
CA ALA A 240 -11.10 -13.55 7.24
C ALA A 240 -12.43 -12.80 7.46
N ILE A 241 -13.00 -12.26 6.39
CA ILE A 241 -14.31 -11.63 6.39
C ILE A 241 -15.35 -12.71 6.11
N VAL A 242 -16.28 -12.91 7.04
CA VAL A 242 -17.29 -13.98 6.98
C VAL A 242 -18.70 -13.39 6.85
N GLY A 243 -19.51 -14.00 6.00
CA GLY A 243 -20.93 -13.70 5.80
C GLY A 243 -21.19 -13.05 4.45
N LYS A 244 -21.94 -13.76 3.59
CA LYS A 244 -22.26 -13.34 2.22
C LYS A 244 -22.83 -11.93 2.12
N ASP A 245 -23.82 -11.60 2.94
CA ASP A 245 -24.50 -10.31 2.89
C ASP A 245 -23.59 -9.17 3.36
N ARG A 246 -22.76 -9.42 4.38
CA ARG A 246 -21.74 -8.47 4.84
C ARG A 246 -20.71 -8.22 3.74
N ILE A 247 -20.15 -9.28 3.16
CA ILE A 247 -19.15 -9.18 2.08
C ILE A 247 -19.74 -8.40 0.91
N ARG A 248 -20.98 -8.72 0.51
CA ARG A 248 -21.64 -8.02 -0.59
C ARG A 248 -21.82 -6.53 -0.28
N ALA A 249 -22.34 -6.20 0.91
CA ALA A 249 -22.54 -4.81 1.33
C ALA A 249 -21.22 -4.02 1.40
N ASP A 250 -20.16 -4.63 1.94
CA ASP A 250 -18.83 -4.02 2.03
C ASP A 250 -18.24 -3.76 0.63
N LEU A 251 -18.35 -4.73 -0.30
CA LEU A 251 -17.87 -4.57 -1.67
C LEU A 251 -18.69 -3.55 -2.46
N ASP A 252 -20.02 -3.51 -2.28
CA ASP A 252 -20.88 -2.49 -2.88
C ASP A 252 -20.52 -1.09 -2.36
N LYS A 253 -20.26 -0.95 -1.05
CA LYS A 253 -19.80 0.31 -0.45
C LYS A 253 -18.42 0.73 -0.98
N LEU A 254 -17.47 -0.19 -1.06
CA LEU A 254 -16.13 0.07 -1.58
C LEU A 254 -16.19 0.51 -3.05
N HIS A 255 -16.98 -0.18 -3.88
CA HIS A 255 -17.19 0.18 -5.29
C HIS A 255 -17.79 1.57 -5.43
N ALA A 256 -18.85 1.87 -4.66
CA ALA A 256 -19.50 3.18 -4.68
C ALA A 256 -18.56 4.30 -4.25
N ALA A 257 -17.78 4.08 -3.19
CA ALA A 257 -16.80 5.05 -2.69
C ALA A 257 -15.70 5.35 -3.72
N VAL A 258 -15.06 4.32 -4.29
CA VAL A 258 -13.98 4.51 -5.28
C VAL A 258 -14.53 5.10 -6.58
N SER A 259 -15.73 4.69 -7.02
CA SER A 259 -16.42 5.28 -8.16
C SER A 259 -16.72 6.77 -7.93
N TYR A 260 -17.14 7.14 -6.73
CA TYR A 260 -17.38 8.54 -6.38
C TYR A 260 -16.10 9.38 -6.46
N VAL A 261 -14.97 8.90 -5.90
CA VAL A 261 -13.70 9.65 -5.99
C VAL A 261 -13.26 9.83 -7.45
N ARG A 262 -13.42 8.79 -8.28
CA ARG A 262 -13.17 8.87 -9.72
C ARG A 262 -14.06 9.92 -10.38
N ASP A 263 -15.36 9.84 -10.18
CA ASP A 263 -16.32 10.72 -10.85
C ASP A 263 -16.17 12.16 -10.39
N TYR A 264 -16.00 12.40 -9.08
CA TYR A 264 -15.65 13.71 -8.52
C TYR A 264 -14.42 14.32 -9.21
N THR A 265 -13.36 13.52 -9.40
CA THR A 265 -12.14 13.98 -10.05
C THR A 265 -12.39 14.34 -11.51
N LEU A 266 -13.08 13.48 -12.27
CA LEU A 266 -13.37 13.69 -13.69
C LEU A 266 -14.35 14.86 -13.92
N GLU A 267 -15.36 15.04 -13.08
CA GLU A 267 -16.23 16.22 -13.12
C GLU A 267 -15.45 17.49 -12.81
N GLY A 268 -14.54 17.44 -11.83
CA GLY A 268 -13.62 18.52 -11.51
C GLY A 268 -12.75 18.95 -12.69
N MET A 269 -12.16 17.97 -13.38
CA MET A 269 -11.39 18.19 -14.62
C MET A 269 -12.24 18.85 -15.70
N LYS A 270 -13.47 18.35 -15.94
CA LYS A 270 -14.40 18.92 -16.93
C LYS A 270 -14.81 20.35 -16.58
N ALA A 271 -14.88 20.68 -15.29
CA ALA A 271 -15.17 22.02 -14.78
C ALA A 271 -13.94 22.96 -14.79
N GLY A 272 -12.76 22.48 -15.21
CA GLY A 272 -11.53 23.27 -15.25
C GLY A 272 -10.91 23.55 -13.86
N LYS A 273 -11.32 22.82 -12.82
CA LYS A 273 -10.68 22.92 -11.49
C LYS A 273 -9.31 22.25 -11.54
N ASP A 274 -8.30 22.83 -10.88
CA ASP A 274 -6.99 22.21 -10.73
C ASP A 274 -7.00 21.08 -9.68
N VAL A 275 -5.98 20.20 -9.75
CA VAL A 275 -5.85 19.04 -8.85
C VAL A 275 -5.79 19.45 -7.38
N HIS A 276 -5.11 20.55 -7.03
CA HIS A 276 -4.95 20.96 -5.64
C HIS A 276 -6.27 21.50 -5.05
N THR A 277 -7.05 22.22 -5.85
CA THR A 277 -8.41 22.61 -5.49
C THR A 277 -9.29 21.39 -5.25
N LEU A 278 -9.27 20.40 -6.14
CA LEU A 278 -10.03 19.16 -5.94
C LEU A 278 -9.61 18.39 -4.69
N MET A 279 -8.31 18.31 -4.40
CA MET A 279 -7.79 17.67 -3.19
C MET A 279 -8.25 18.37 -1.91
N ARG A 280 -8.27 19.72 -1.89
CA ARG A 280 -8.68 20.52 -0.72
C ARG A 280 -10.19 20.49 -0.50
N GLU A 281 -10.97 20.52 -1.56
CA GLU A 281 -12.44 20.58 -1.50
C GLU A 281 -13.10 19.20 -1.37
N PHE A 282 -12.35 18.11 -1.55
CA PHE A 282 -12.93 16.77 -1.47
C PHE A 282 -13.56 16.51 -0.10
N ALA A 283 -14.81 16.09 -0.12
CA ALA A 283 -15.52 15.60 1.04
C ALA A 283 -16.31 14.35 0.64
N TRP A 284 -16.35 13.38 1.56
CA TRP A 284 -17.20 12.21 1.40
C TRP A 284 -18.68 12.61 1.46
N PRO A 285 -19.52 12.14 0.53
CA PRO A 285 -20.95 12.25 0.67
C PRO A 285 -21.42 11.29 1.76
N GLU A 286 -22.57 11.61 2.35
CA GLU A 286 -23.15 10.82 3.44
C GLU A 286 -23.27 9.33 3.04
N GLY A 287 -22.80 8.45 3.92
CA GLY A 287 -22.87 6.99 3.73
C GLY A 287 -21.78 6.37 2.85
N LEU A 288 -21.01 7.14 2.09
CA LEU A 288 -19.93 6.60 1.24
C LEU A 288 -18.53 6.63 1.87
N GLU A 289 -18.37 7.24 3.04
CA GLU A 289 -17.08 7.25 3.74
C GLU A 289 -16.59 5.84 4.05
N ILE A 290 -15.36 5.56 3.64
CA ILE A 290 -14.59 4.35 3.92
C ILE A 290 -13.29 4.73 4.64
N GLY A 291 -12.57 3.73 5.18
CA GLY A 291 -11.31 3.99 5.88
C GLY A 291 -10.25 4.65 4.99
N GLU A 292 -9.36 5.43 5.59
CA GLU A 292 -8.21 6.05 4.91
C GLU A 292 -6.89 5.66 5.63
N PHE A 293 -6.73 4.37 5.92
CA PHE A 293 -5.66 3.87 6.78
C PHE A 293 -4.31 3.72 6.07
N HIS A 294 -4.35 3.52 4.75
CA HIS A 294 -3.17 3.41 3.89
C HIS A 294 -3.27 4.37 2.71
N GLY A 295 -4.23 4.16 1.81
CA GLY A 295 -4.65 5.18 0.85
C GLY A 295 -5.50 6.27 1.50
N LYS A 296 -5.70 7.37 0.76
CA LYS A 296 -6.49 8.54 1.17
C LYS A 296 -7.25 9.07 -0.06
N ALA A 297 -8.48 9.52 0.10
CA ALA A 297 -9.31 9.95 -1.03
C ALA A 297 -8.70 11.13 -1.76
N SER A 298 -8.18 12.13 -1.04
CA SER A 298 -7.48 13.26 -1.66
C SER A 298 -6.22 12.82 -2.43
N TRP A 299 -5.52 11.77 -1.99
CA TRP A 299 -4.41 11.21 -2.76
C TRP A 299 -4.90 10.44 -3.98
N ALA A 300 -6.01 9.72 -3.88
CA ALA A 300 -6.63 9.07 -5.02
C ALA A 300 -7.14 10.08 -6.06
N VAL A 301 -7.69 11.23 -5.65
CA VAL A 301 -7.98 12.36 -6.55
C VAL A 301 -6.74 12.73 -7.37
N LYS A 302 -5.58 12.89 -6.70
CA LYS A 302 -4.32 13.19 -7.38
C LYS A 302 -3.88 12.07 -8.32
N SER A 303 -3.95 10.81 -7.90
CA SER A 303 -3.57 9.67 -8.74
C SER A 303 -4.46 9.52 -9.96
N ILE A 304 -5.78 9.66 -9.80
CA ILE A 304 -6.76 9.59 -10.89
C ILE A 304 -6.57 10.79 -11.83
N TRP A 305 -6.36 12.00 -11.31
CA TRP A 305 -6.04 13.15 -12.15
C TRP A 305 -4.82 12.87 -13.04
N ARG A 306 -3.75 12.32 -12.44
CA ARG A 306 -2.50 11.98 -13.15
C ARG A 306 -2.67 10.87 -14.19
N GLU A 307 -3.61 9.95 -14.00
CA GLU A 307 -3.98 8.94 -15.00
C GLU A 307 -4.34 9.60 -16.35
N TYR A 308 -5.01 10.75 -16.31
CA TYR A 308 -5.47 11.47 -17.51
C TYR A 308 -4.58 12.65 -17.91
N SER A 309 -3.94 13.34 -16.95
CA SER A 309 -3.09 14.51 -17.24
C SER A 309 -1.67 14.14 -17.63
N GLY A 310 -1.19 12.96 -17.22
CA GLY A 310 0.21 12.58 -17.36
C GLY A 310 1.17 13.44 -16.52
N TRP A 311 2.41 13.52 -16.98
CA TRP A 311 3.50 14.18 -16.25
C TRP A 311 3.46 15.72 -16.34
N LEU A 312 2.94 16.27 -17.45
CA LEU A 312 2.95 17.71 -17.73
C LEU A 312 1.85 18.44 -16.97
N HIS A 313 2.25 19.40 -16.15
CA HIS A 313 1.38 20.37 -15.49
C HIS A 313 1.32 21.65 -16.31
N TYR A 314 0.14 22.08 -16.71
CA TYR A 314 0.00 23.27 -17.55
C TYR A 314 0.27 24.54 -16.74
N GLU A 315 -0.02 24.49 -15.44
CA GLU A 315 0.27 25.50 -14.43
C GLU A 315 1.77 25.69 -14.17
N ASP A 316 2.60 24.68 -14.46
CA ASP A 316 4.07 24.79 -14.38
C ASP A 316 4.66 25.52 -15.60
N GLY A 317 3.85 25.81 -16.62
CA GLY A 317 4.23 26.56 -17.79
C GLY A 317 5.39 25.95 -18.57
N THR A 318 6.10 26.80 -19.32
CA THR A 318 7.18 26.40 -20.22
C THR A 318 8.29 25.60 -19.52
N THR A 319 8.57 25.90 -18.24
CA THR A 319 9.65 25.23 -17.51
C THR A 319 9.43 23.74 -17.30
N ALA A 320 8.18 23.27 -17.27
CA ALA A 320 7.90 21.84 -17.15
C ALA A 320 8.46 21.02 -18.33
N LEU A 321 8.63 21.64 -19.51
CA LEU A 321 9.14 20.96 -20.70
C LEU A 321 10.65 20.69 -20.67
N TYR A 322 11.38 21.29 -19.73
CA TYR A 322 12.84 21.29 -19.72
C TYR A 322 13.40 20.71 -18.42
N GLY A 323 14.64 20.23 -18.47
CA GLY A 323 15.31 19.58 -17.34
C GLY A 323 15.81 20.51 -16.24
N VAL A 324 15.49 21.81 -16.27
CA VAL A 324 15.90 22.79 -15.26
C VAL A 324 14.82 22.85 -14.18
N PRO A 325 15.09 22.39 -12.94
CA PRO A 325 14.08 22.35 -11.89
C PRO A 325 13.78 23.77 -11.36
N ARG A 326 12.58 23.96 -10.79
CA ARG A 326 12.21 25.20 -10.09
C ARG A 326 13.21 25.59 -9.00
N SER A 327 13.79 24.60 -8.30
CA SER A 327 14.79 24.84 -7.26
C SER A 327 16.10 25.46 -7.76
N SER A 328 16.32 25.54 -9.08
CA SER A 328 17.51 26.20 -9.64
C SER A 328 17.59 27.70 -9.33
N ILE A 329 16.46 28.33 -8.98
CA ILE A 329 16.38 29.76 -8.63
C ILE A 329 16.25 30.00 -7.12
N ASP A 330 16.34 28.96 -6.28
CA ASP A 330 16.15 29.12 -4.83
C ASP A 330 17.16 30.14 -4.24
N ALA A 331 18.40 30.14 -4.73
CA ALA A 331 19.42 31.12 -4.35
C ALA A 331 19.05 32.56 -4.72
N ASP A 332 18.48 32.78 -5.92
CA ASP A 332 18.02 34.10 -6.36
C ASP A 332 16.88 34.60 -5.46
N LEU A 333 15.93 33.73 -5.13
CA LEU A 333 14.81 34.06 -4.25
C LEU A 333 15.28 34.38 -2.83
N VAL A 334 16.26 33.64 -2.31
CA VAL A 334 16.86 33.88 -1.01
C VAL A 334 17.64 35.20 -0.99
N GLU A 335 18.42 35.52 -2.02
CA GLU A 335 19.09 36.81 -2.15
C GLU A 335 18.08 37.96 -2.14
N LEU A 336 17.03 37.86 -2.96
CA LEU A 336 15.97 38.87 -3.04
C LEU A 336 15.19 39.03 -1.73
N ALA A 337 15.03 37.95 -0.95
CA ALA A 337 14.42 37.98 0.37
C ALA A 337 15.34 38.56 1.46
N GLY A 338 16.62 38.81 1.16
CA GLY A 338 17.61 39.29 2.13
C GLY A 338 18.17 38.18 3.03
N GLY A 339 18.24 36.94 2.54
CA GLY A 339 18.80 35.78 3.22
C GLY A 339 17.74 34.79 3.72
N ALA A 340 18.15 33.53 3.94
CA ALA A 340 17.23 32.44 4.28
C ALA A 340 16.50 32.65 5.62
N GLY A 341 17.09 33.39 6.56
CA GLY A 341 16.44 33.75 7.83
C GLY A 341 15.17 34.59 7.66
N ASN A 342 15.08 35.45 6.63
CA ASN A 342 13.86 36.21 6.37
C ASN A 342 12.75 35.31 5.82
N LEU A 343 13.08 34.32 4.98
CA LEU A 343 12.13 33.29 4.56
C LEU A 343 11.70 32.41 5.74
N ALA A 344 12.62 32.04 6.63
CA ALA A 344 12.29 31.28 7.84
C ALA A 344 11.32 32.06 8.74
N ARG A 345 11.54 33.37 8.96
CA ARG A 345 10.62 34.21 9.73
C ARG A 345 9.24 34.29 9.07
N ARG A 346 9.18 34.45 7.75
CA ARG A 346 7.90 34.41 7.01
C ARG A 346 7.23 33.05 7.12
N ALA A 347 8.00 31.96 7.11
CA ALA A 347 7.49 30.62 7.32
C ALA A 347 6.90 30.46 8.73
N GLN A 348 7.54 31.04 9.75
CA GLN A 348 6.99 31.06 11.11
C GLN A 348 5.67 31.83 11.17
N GLU A 349 5.57 33.01 10.54
CA GLU A 349 4.31 33.76 10.47
C GLU A 349 3.19 32.95 9.80
N LYS A 350 3.51 32.18 8.74
CA LYS A 350 2.55 31.27 8.09
C LYS A 350 2.12 30.14 9.01
N LEU A 351 3.07 29.55 9.73
CA LEU A 351 2.81 28.50 10.70
C LEU A 351 1.92 29.00 11.84
N ASP A 352 2.22 30.17 12.42
CA ASP A 352 1.43 30.82 13.47
C ASP A 352 0.00 31.13 13.00
N GLY A 353 -0.16 31.41 11.70
CA GLY A 353 -1.45 31.59 11.03
C GLY A 353 -2.18 30.31 10.65
N GLY A 354 -1.67 29.12 11.02
CA GLY A 354 -2.27 27.82 10.71
C GLY A 354 -2.01 27.30 9.28
N ALA A 355 -1.08 27.90 8.54
CA ALA A 355 -0.75 27.53 7.17
C ALA A 355 0.55 26.69 7.11
N ALA A 356 0.57 25.54 7.78
CA ALA A 356 1.78 24.71 7.93
C ALA A 356 2.40 24.28 6.58
N LEU A 357 1.60 23.91 5.58
CA LEU A 357 2.13 23.53 4.25
C LEU A 357 2.76 24.72 3.50
N GLU A 358 2.22 25.92 3.66
CA GLU A 358 2.84 27.14 3.09
C GLU A 358 4.15 27.47 3.79
N ALA A 359 4.24 27.25 5.10
CA ALA A 359 5.49 27.35 5.85
C ALA A 359 6.53 26.35 5.31
N VAL A 360 6.14 25.11 5.02
CA VAL A 360 7.03 24.10 4.41
C VAL A 360 7.55 24.60 3.06
N HIS A 361 6.71 25.13 2.17
CA HIS A 361 7.16 25.68 0.88
C HIS A 361 8.21 26.79 1.02
N LEU A 362 8.06 27.68 1.99
CA LEU A 362 9.05 28.74 2.25
C LEU A 362 10.37 28.14 2.77
N THR A 363 10.30 27.14 3.64
CA THR A 363 11.50 26.44 4.13
C THR A 363 12.16 25.57 3.07
N ASP A 364 11.43 25.05 2.07
CA ASP A 364 12.02 24.36 0.92
C ASP A 364 12.97 25.28 0.16
N ILE A 365 12.52 26.51 -0.15
CA ILE A 365 13.33 27.53 -0.84
C ILE A 365 14.53 27.94 0.03
N ALA A 366 14.29 28.23 1.30
CA ALA A 366 15.34 28.65 2.24
C ALA A 366 16.46 27.60 2.36
N LEU A 367 16.08 26.33 2.54
CA LEU A 367 17.02 25.22 2.70
C LEU A 367 17.61 24.73 1.37
N GLY A 368 16.97 25.05 0.25
CA GLY A 368 17.53 24.84 -1.09
C GLY A 368 18.79 25.67 -1.33
N ALA A 369 18.82 26.91 -0.84
CA ALA A 369 19.99 27.79 -0.94
C ALA A 369 20.95 27.69 0.26
N GLU A 370 20.41 27.61 1.49
CA GLU A 370 21.19 27.53 2.74
C GLU A 370 20.81 26.28 3.54
N PRO A 371 21.32 25.08 3.19
CA PRO A 371 20.87 23.80 3.76
C PRO A 371 21.08 23.64 5.28
N THR A 372 21.95 24.46 5.87
CA THR A 372 22.30 24.44 7.29
C THR A 372 21.66 25.59 8.08
N ASN A 373 20.72 26.33 7.50
CA ASN A 373 20.06 27.44 8.18
C ASN A 373 19.18 26.93 9.33
N ALA A 374 19.64 27.10 10.57
CA ALA A 374 19.00 26.53 11.75
C ALA A 374 17.57 27.06 11.99
N GLU A 375 17.30 28.33 11.68
CA GLU A 375 15.95 28.90 11.80
C GLU A 375 14.97 28.21 10.84
N ALA A 376 15.35 28.06 9.56
CA ALA A 376 14.52 27.38 8.58
C ALA A 376 14.29 25.90 8.92
N ILE A 377 15.30 25.19 9.44
CA ILE A 377 15.15 23.80 9.91
C ILE A 377 14.17 23.73 11.09
N ALA A 378 14.29 24.64 12.07
CA ALA A 378 13.43 24.67 13.24
C ALA A 378 11.96 24.93 12.87
N VAL A 379 11.69 25.89 11.98
CA VAL A 379 10.31 26.17 11.51
C VAL A 379 9.76 24.99 10.70
N ARG A 380 10.57 24.36 9.83
CA ARG A 380 10.15 23.17 9.07
C ARG A 380 9.77 22.03 10.02
N LYS A 381 10.56 21.82 11.08
CA LYS A 381 10.26 20.82 12.12
C LYS A 381 8.92 21.12 12.78
N ALA A 382 8.73 22.35 13.29
CA ALA A 382 7.48 22.75 13.94
C ALA A 382 6.26 22.60 13.01
N ALA A 383 6.40 22.94 11.71
CA ALA A 383 5.34 22.73 10.73
C ALA A 383 4.99 21.24 10.56
N HIS A 384 5.98 20.34 10.54
CA HIS A 384 5.74 18.90 10.45
C HIS A 384 5.15 18.32 11.74
N GLU A 385 5.45 18.88 12.91
CA GLU A 385 4.80 18.51 14.19
C GLU A 385 3.31 18.85 14.17
N VAL A 386 2.94 20.03 13.65
CA VAL A 386 1.54 20.42 13.45
C VAL A 386 0.85 19.47 12.47
N LEU A 387 1.45 19.21 11.30
CA LEU A 387 0.88 18.28 10.32
C LEU A 387 0.69 16.86 10.88
N LEU A 388 1.65 16.39 11.68
CA LEU A 388 1.55 15.08 12.33
C LEU A 388 0.39 15.05 13.33
N ALA A 389 0.24 16.10 14.15
CA ALA A 389 -0.87 16.22 15.09
C ALA A 389 -2.23 16.27 14.35
N GLU A 390 -2.35 17.07 13.29
CA GLU A 390 -3.56 17.19 12.47
C GLU A 390 -3.93 15.90 11.74
N SER A 391 -2.93 15.10 11.31
CA SER A 391 -3.17 13.79 10.70
C SER A 391 -3.91 12.84 11.65
N GLY A 392 -3.76 13.05 12.97
CA GLY A 392 -4.34 12.22 14.02
C GLY A 392 -3.85 10.77 14.02
N GLY A 393 -2.73 10.47 13.34
CA GLY A 393 -2.18 9.11 13.23
C GLY A 393 -3.08 8.12 12.46
N ARG A 394 -4.12 8.60 11.75
CA ARG A 394 -5.14 7.75 11.13
C ARG A 394 -4.61 7.01 9.91
N ASN A 395 -3.86 7.72 9.06
CA ASN A 395 -3.23 7.16 7.88
C ASN A 395 -1.77 6.81 8.20
N LEU A 396 -1.41 5.54 8.08
CA LEU A 396 -0.07 5.08 8.45
C LEU A 396 1.01 5.68 7.55
N SER A 397 0.78 5.74 6.24
CA SER A 397 1.77 6.24 5.28
C SER A 397 2.08 7.72 5.49
N GLU A 398 1.05 8.53 5.76
CA GLU A 398 1.20 9.95 6.16
C GLU A 398 2.00 10.07 7.46
N THR A 399 1.60 9.28 8.46
CA THR A 399 2.23 9.28 9.79
C THR A 399 3.72 8.92 9.71
N MET A 400 4.07 7.88 8.94
CA MET A 400 5.45 7.43 8.81
C MET A 400 6.30 8.42 8.03
N TRP A 401 5.76 9.01 6.96
CA TRP A 401 6.43 10.08 6.22
C TRP A 401 6.78 11.25 7.15
N LEU A 402 5.78 11.78 7.87
CA LEU A 402 5.96 12.93 8.77
C LEU A 402 6.95 12.63 9.90
N ARG A 403 6.89 11.43 10.50
CA ARG A 403 7.86 11.02 11.52
C ARG A 403 9.28 10.91 10.98
N SER A 404 9.46 10.44 9.75
CA SER A 404 10.78 10.37 9.13
C SER A 404 11.33 11.77 8.81
N GLU A 405 10.49 12.67 8.29
CA GLU A 405 10.85 14.08 8.08
C GLU A 405 11.30 14.73 9.40
N LEU A 406 10.56 14.52 10.49
CA LEU A 406 10.92 15.06 11.81
C LEU A 406 12.28 14.53 12.29
N ALA A 407 12.51 13.22 12.20
CA ALA A 407 13.78 12.61 12.58
C ALA A 407 14.97 13.15 11.75
N GLU A 408 14.76 13.41 10.44
CA GLU A 408 15.78 14.02 9.58
C GLU A 408 16.09 15.46 9.98
N MET A 409 15.10 16.24 10.41
CA MET A 409 15.29 17.61 10.88
C MET A 409 15.97 17.65 12.25
N GLU A 410 15.61 16.75 13.15
CA GLU A 410 16.25 16.60 14.48
C GLU A 410 17.71 16.21 14.37
N ALA A 411 18.11 15.43 13.36
CA ALA A 411 19.51 15.10 13.14
C ALA A 411 20.35 16.28 12.61
N LYS A 412 19.72 17.36 12.13
CA LYS A 412 20.38 18.55 11.57
C LYS A 412 20.47 19.72 12.53
N LEU A 413 19.65 19.74 13.58
CA LEU A 413 19.69 20.70 14.70
C LEU A 413 20.62 20.17 15.79
#